data_AF-A0A9B0F3R2-F1
#
_entry.id   AF-A0A9B0F3R2-F1
#
_cell.length_a   1.000
_cell.length_b   1.000
_cell.length_c   1.000
_cell.angle_alpha   90.00
_cell.angle_beta   90.00
_cell.angle_gamma   90.00
#
_symmetry.space_group_name_H-M   'P 1'
#
loop_
_entity.id
_entity.type
_entity.pdbx_description
1 polymer ?
#
loop_
_entity_poly.entity_id
_entity_poly.type
_entity_poly.pdbx_seq_one_letter_code
_entity_poly.pdbx_strand_id
1 'polypeptide(L)'
;MNLSFLRNCIIELKLISKHVRCLHFLGSSRNVLMSSTNTCTNLYDFSPKLYNVERMMSQFDGAIERYKDEMVKNLAVRTRVGAVEELTITFEDEEHNLEELVDINRKPNMVLLNASAFPQIIPNILEALSKSNMNLNPQQDGTTIYIPLPKVTKEHRESLAKTAKQYFVKCKNIICDIRNEHIRDLKKKEGLPKDLTFKAESYVSALQKQYVNKAEELLKAKQKELLGES
;
A
#
# COMPACT_ATOMS: atom_id res chain seq x y z
N MET A 1 -8.69 -42.43 46.68
CA MET A 1 -9.18 -41.25 45.91
C MET A 1 -9.33 -41.65 44.45
N ASN A 2 -10.56 -41.59 43.94
CA ASN A 2 -11.02 -42.31 42.75
C ASN A 2 -10.55 -41.65 41.43
N LEU A 3 -9.88 -42.43 40.57
CA LEU A 3 -9.40 -42.04 39.23
C LEU A 3 -10.53 -41.79 38.20
N SER A 4 -11.79 -42.03 38.56
CA SER A 4 -12.97 -41.83 37.71
C SER A 4 -13.44 -40.37 37.64
N PHE A 5 -13.06 -39.51 38.60
CA PHE A 5 -13.49 -38.10 38.61
C PHE A 5 -12.64 -37.20 37.69
N LEU A 6 -11.36 -37.55 37.47
CA LEU A 6 -10.45 -36.81 36.60
C LEU A 6 -10.67 -37.10 35.10
N ARG A 7 -11.26 -38.25 34.75
CA ARG A 7 -11.55 -38.59 33.35
C ARG A 7 -12.75 -37.82 32.78
N ASN A 8 -13.77 -37.51 33.59
CA ASN A 8 -14.95 -36.77 33.13
C ASN A 8 -14.67 -35.26 32.96
N CYS A 9 -13.73 -34.69 33.70
CA CYS A 9 -13.34 -33.28 33.55
C CYS A 9 -12.53 -33.03 32.25
N ILE A 10 -11.83 -34.05 31.74
CA ILE A 10 -11.03 -33.95 30.49
C ILE A 10 -11.91 -34.07 29.22
N ILE A 11 -13.10 -34.66 29.32
CA ILE A 11 -14.00 -34.82 28.16
C ILE A 11 -14.79 -33.53 27.89
N GLU A 12 -15.23 -32.79 28.92
CA GLU A 12 -15.90 -31.50 28.73
C GLU A 12 -14.96 -30.38 28.22
N LEU A 13 -13.69 -30.39 28.64
CA LEU A 13 -12.69 -29.42 28.15
C LEU A 13 -12.26 -29.65 26.70
N LYS A 14 -12.57 -30.81 26.10
CA LYS A 14 -12.30 -31.07 24.67
C LYS A 14 -13.42 -30.62 23.73
N LEU A 15 -14.65 -30.42 24.19
CA LEU A 15 -15.73 -29.89 23.34
C LEU A 15 -15.67 -28.37 23.16
N ILE A 16 -15.07 -27.63 24.09
CA ILE A 16 -14.90 -26.17 23.97
C ILE A 16 -13.69 -25.80 23.09
N SER A 17 -12.73 -26.72 22.93
CA SER A 17 -11.50 -26.49 22.16
C SER A 17 -11.67 -26.53 20.62
N LYS A 18 -12.84 -26.90 20.09
CA LYS A 18 -13.11 -26.84 18.63
C LYS A 18 -13.78 -25.54 18.16
N HIS A 19 -14.12 -24.62 19.06
CA HIS A 19 -14.78 -23.35 18.69
C HIS A 19 -14.02 -22.07 19.07
N VAL A 20 -12.90 -22.15 19.78
CA VAL A 20 -12.14 -20.95 20.19
C VAL A 20 -10.63 -21.15 20.00
N ARG A 21 -10.16 -21.16 18.75
CA ARG A 21 -8.73 -21.00 18.43
C ARG A 21 -8.47 -20.15 17.19
N CYS A 22 -9.27 -19.10 17.02
CA CYS A 22 -9.00 -17.97 16.10
C CYS A 22 -8.40 -16.74 16.79
N LEU A 23 -8.06 -16.81 18.09
CA LEU A 23 -7.43 -15.69 18.80
C LEU A 23 -6.22 -16.19 19.58
N HIS A 24 -5.04 -16.08 18.97
CA HIS A 24 -3.80 -15.69 19.64
C HIS A 24 -2.66 -15.55 18.61
N PHE A 25 -2.64 -14.42 17.91
CA PHE A 25 -1.39 -13.79 17.52
C PHE A 25 -1.59 -12.27 17.60
N LEU A 26 -0.68 -11.61 18.31
CA LEU A 26 -0.60 -10.18 18.66
C LEU A 26 -1.37 -9.73 19.93
N GLY A 27 -0.68 -9.88 21.08
CA GLY A 27 -0.60 -8.78 22.06
C GLY A 27 0.26 -7.65 21.47
N SER A 28 0.19 -6.38 21.88
CA SER A 28 -0.10 -5.86 23.22
C SER A 28 -0.50 -4.38 23.13
N SER A 29 -1.69 -4.04 23.63
CA SER A 29 -1.99 -2.87 24.47
C SER A 29 -3.46 -2.89 24.82
N ARG A 30 -3.76 -3.23 26.08
CA ARG A 30 -5.10 -3.33 26.64
C ARG A 30 -5.61 -1.94 27.06
N ASN A 31 -6.94 -1.87 27.07
CA ASN A 31 -7.82 -0.93 27.77
C ASN A 31 -8.01 0.43 27.10
N VAL A 32 -9.15 0.58 26.42
CA VAL A 32 -10.30 1.35 26.94
C VAL A 32 -11.58 0.86 26.25
N LEU A 33 -12.60 0.54 27.07
CA LEU A 33 -14.04 0.37 26.76
C LEU A 33 -14.51 -0.88 25.98
N MET A 34 -14.63 -1.98 26.73
CA MET A 34 -15.81 -2.85 26.61
C MET A 34 -17.04 -2.10 27.17
N SER A 35 -17.90 -1.59 26.29
CA SER A 35 -19.32 -1.30 26.61
C SER A 35 -20.12 -0.98 25.35
N SER A 36 -20.27 -1.93 24.43
CA SER A 36 -21.32 -1.89 23.38
C SER A 36 -21.49 -3.21 22.63
N THR A 37 -21.19 -4.35 23.24
CA THR A 37 -21.16 -5.67 22.59
C THR A 37 -22.53 -6.27 22.24
N ASN A 38 -23.59 -5.47 22.10
CA ASN A 38 -24.94 -5.97 21.77
C ASN A 38 -25.49 -5.55 20.40
N THR A 39 -24.66 -5.04 19.48
CA THR A 39 -25.13 -4.75 18.10
C THR A 39 -24.35 -5.43 16.98
N CYS A 40 -23.28 -6.18 17.27
CA CYS A 40 -22.43 -6.74 16.21
C CYS A 40 -22.71 -8.21 15.82
N THR A 41 -23.70 -8.88 16.41
CA THR A 41 -24.03 -10.29 16.10
C THR A 41 -25.30 -10.50 15.26
N ASN A 42 -25.98 -9.45 14.80
CA ASN A 42 -27.26 -9.57 14.06
C ASN A 42 -27.19 -9.32 12.55
N LEU A 43 -26.02 -9.47 11.90
CA LEU A 43 -25.88 -9.19 10.46
C LEU A 43 -25.58 -10.39 9.55
N TYR A 44 -25.40 -11.59 10.08
CA TYR A 44 -25.21 -12.80 9.27
C TYR A 44 -26.54 -13.47 8.82
N ASP A 45 -27.69 -12.95 9.25
CA ASP A 45 -29.02 -13.46 8.85
C ASP A 45 -29.67 -12.72 7.66
N PHE A 46 -28.94 -11.78 7.03
CA PHE A 46 -29.42 -11.11 5.82
C PHE A 46 -29.17 -12.00 4.59
N SER A 47 -29.93 -13.10 4.49
CA SER A 47 -30.03 -14.08 3.39
C SER A 47 -28.90 -14.02 2.33
N PRO A 48 -28.00 -15.01 2.28
CA PRO A 48 -26.89 -15.10 1.30
C PRO A 48 -27.30 -15.13 -0.19
N LYS A 49 -28.60 -15.10 -0.50
CA LYS A 49 -29.14 -15.27 -1.86
C LYS A 49 -29.39 -13.95 -2.61
N LEU A 50 -29.31 -12.78 -1.98
CA LEU A 50 -29.71 -11.52 -2.64
C LEU A 50 -28.56 -10.69 -3.20
N TYR A 51 -27.38 -10.71 -2.58
CA TYR A 51 -26.31 -9.77 -2.89
C TYR A 51 -24.93 -10.38 -2.63
N ASN A 52 -24.03 -10.29 -3.61
CA ASN A 52 -22.68 -10.84 -3.52
C ASN A 52 -21.75 -9.82 -2.84
N VAL A 53 -21.82 -9.78 -1.50
CA VAL A 53 -20.99 -8.90 -0.65
C VAL A 53 -19.50 -9.19 -0.87
N GLU A 54 -19.14 -10.46 -1.07
CA GLU A 54 -17.77 -10.91 -1.26
C GLU A 54 -17.12 -10.26 -2.49
N ARG A 55 -17.84 -10.19 -3.62
CA ARG A 55 -17.37 -9.51 -4.83
C ARG A 55 -17.12 -8.02 -4.60
N MET A 56 -18.00 -7.33 -3.87
CA MET A 56 -17.81 -5.91 -3.58
C MET A 56 -16.60 -5.68 -2.67
N MET A 57 -16.44 -6.51 -1.63
CA MET A 57 -15.28 -6.43 -0.73
C MET A 57 -13.98 -6.63 -1.50
N SER A 58 -13.92 -7.63 -2.38
CA SER A 58 -12.76 -7.87 -3.26
C SER A 58 -12.44 -6.66 -4.15
N GLN A 59 -13.46 -5.99 -4.71
CA GLN A 59 -13.27 -4.77 -5.50
C GLN A 59 -12.74 -3.60 -4.66
N PHE A 60 -13.24 -3.43 -3.43
CA PHE A 60 -12.73 -2.41 -2.52
C PHE A 60 -11.29 -2.70 -2.08
N ASP A 61 -10.97 -3.95 -1.76
CA ASP A 61 -9.61 -4.37 -1.40
C ASP A 61 -8.65 -4.11 -2.56
N GLY A 62 -9.03 -4.47 -3.79
CA GLY A 62 -8.24 -4.17 -4.99
C GLY A 62 -8.05 -2.67 -5.25
N ALA A 63 -9.04 -1.83 -4.91
CA ALA A 63 -8.89 -0.38 -5.00
C ALA A 63 -7.89 0.17 -3.96
N ILE A 64 -7.86 -0.41 -2.76
CA ILE A 64 -6.89 -0.05 -1.71
C ILE A 64 -5.48 -0.54 -2.06
N GLU A 65 -5.34 -1.73 -2.63
CA GLU A 65 -4.03 -2.25 -3.07
C GLU A 65 -3.42 -1.37 -4.17
N ARG A 66 -4.19 -1.04 -5.21
CA ARG A 66 -3.74 -0.10 -6.26
C ARG A 66 -3.34 1.25 -5.68
N TYR A 67 -4.11 1.75 -4.72
CA TYR A 67 -3.77 3.00 -4.04
C TYR A 67 -2.44 2.91 -3.29
N LYS A 68 -2.18 1.81 -2.56
CA LYS A 68 -0.89 1.59 -1.89
C LYS A 68 0.27 1.54 -2.89
N ASP A 69 0.10 0.83 -4.01
CA ASP A 69 1.13 0.73 -5.04
C ASP A 69 1.45 2.08 -5.68
N GLU A 70 0.43 2.88 -5.98
CA GLU A 70 0.60 4.23 -6.52
C GLU A 70 1.34 5.14 -5.53
N MET A 71 1.05 5.02 -4.23
CA MET A 71 1.77 5.78 -3.20
C MET A 71 3.24 5.37 -3.12
N VAL A 72 3.54 4.07 -3.17
CA VAL A 72 4.93 3.57 -3.11
C VAL A 72 5.74 3.99 -4.35
N LYS A 73 5.12 3.96 -5.54
CA LYS A 73 5.77 4.31 -6.81
C LYS A 73 6.04 5.81 -6.96
N ASN A 74 5.04 6.64 -6.66
CA ASN A 74 5.09 8.07 -7.00
C ASN A 74 5.51 8.99 -5.83
N LEU A 75 5.33 8.56 -4.57
CA LEU A 75 5.51 9.43 -3.40
C LEU A 75 6.80 9.10 -2.64
N ALA A 76 7.92 9.00 -3.35
CA ALA A 76 9.23 8.85 -2.73
C ALA A 76 9.83 10.23 -2.43
N VAL A 77 10.29 10.45 -1.19
CA VAL A 77 10.94 11.71 -0.79
C VAL A 77 12.28 11.89 -1.50
N ARG A 78 12.99 10.79 -1.76
CA ARG A 78 14.26 10.78 -2.49
C ARG A 78 14.07 10.01 -3.79
N THR A 79 14.72 10.47 -4.86
CA THR A 79 14.94 9.66 -6.05
C THR A 79 15.54 8.32 -5.59
N ARG A 80 14.92 7.22 -6.01
CA ARG A 80 15.45 5.89 -5.69
C ARG A 80 16.83 5.81 -6.31
N VAL A 81 17.87 5.64 -5.49
CA VAL A 81 19.24 5.49 -5.99
C VAL A 81 19.32 4.32 -6.98
N GLY A 82 18.54 3.26 -6.75
CA GLY A 82 18.37 2.15 -7.68
C GLY A 82 17.95 2.53 -9.09
N ALA A 83 17.34 3.70 -9.32
CA ALA A 83 17.03 4.15 -10.68
C ALA A 83 18.29 4.46 -11.48
N VAL A 84 19.37 4.91 -10.84
CA VAL A 84 20.68 5.12 -11.49
C VAL A 84 21.36 3.77 -11.76
N GLU A 85 21.14 2.79 -10.89
CA GLU A 85 21.75 1.44 -10.94
C GLU A 85 21.14 0.59 -12.06
N GLU A 86 19.83 0.77 -12.33
CA GLU A 86 19.07 0.11 -13.40
C GLU A 86 19.28 0.75 -14.80
N LEU A 87 20.14 1.77 -14.93
CA LEU A 87 20.42 2.35 -16.24
C LEU A 87 21.19 1.36 -17.11
N THR A 88 20.67 1.12 -18.31
CA THR A 88 21.35 0.33 -19.33
C THR A 88 22.38 1.19 -20.06
N ILE A 89 23.59 0.65 -20.20
CA ILE A 89 24.68 1.26 -20.96
C ILE A 89 25.18 0.26 -21.99
N THR A 90 25.44 0.75 -23.20
CA THR A 90 26.03 -0.05 -24.27
C THR A 90 27.55 -0.06 -24.10
N PHE A 91 28.13 -1.25 -24.01
CA PHE A 91 29.58 -1.47 -23.99
C PHE A 91 29.91 -2.63 -24.94
N GLU A 92 30.85 -2.44 -25.86
CA GLU A 92 31.27 -3.47 -26.83
C GLU A 92 30.09 -4.12 -27.59
N ASP A 93 29.11 -3.31 -28.00
CA ASP A 93 27.88 -3.70 -28.70
C ASP A 93 26.89 -4.59 -27.90
N GLU A 94 27.14 -4.78 -26.60
CA GLU A 94 26.23 -5.43 -25.66
C GLU A 94 25.64 -4.41 -24.66
N GLU A 95 24.39 -4.64 -24.24
CA GLU A 95 23.73 -3.82 -23.21
C GLU A 95 23.99 -4.42 -21.83
N HIS A 96 24.55 -3.61 -20.94
CA HIS A 96 24.82 -3.97 -19.55
C HIS A 96 24.14 -3.00 -18.59
N ASN A 97 23.81 -3.48 -17.39
CA ASN A 97 23.37 -2.59 -16.32
C ASN A 97 24.58 -1.86 -15.72
N LEU A 98 24.35 -0.62 -15.30
CA LEU A 98 25.41 0.20 -14.71
C LEU A 98 26.04 -0.47 -13.48
N GLU A 99 25.24 -1.15 -12.65
CA GLU A 99 25.69 -1.87 -11.44
C GLU A 99 26.79 -2.92 -11.72
N GLU A 100 26.82 -3.52 -12.91
CA GLU A 100 27.79 -4.57 -13.25
C GLU A 100 29.17 -4.01 -13.61
N LEU A 101 29.21 -2.77 -14.11
CA LEU A 101 30.40 -2.18 -14.73
C LEU A 101 31.09 -1.12 -13.86
N VAL A 102 30.38 -0.54 -12.89
CA VAL A 102 30.92 0.52 -12.01
C VAL A 102 30.61 0.26 -10.54
N ASP A 103 31.51 0.70 -9.66
CA ASP A 103 31.28 0.65 -8.21
C ASP A 103 30.46 1.87 -7.74
N ILE A 104 29.31 1.61 -7.12
CA ILE A 104 28.30 2.62 -6.77
C ILE A 104 28.38 2.96 -5.28
N ASN A 105 28.90 4.13 -4.98
CA ASN A 105 29.08 4.63 -3.63
C ASN A 105 27.99 5.67 -3.29
N ARG A 106 27.08 5.31 -2.39
CA ARG A 106 25.90 6.12 -2.04
C ARG A 106 26.21 7.08 -0.88
N LYS A 107 26.18 8.40 -1.14
CA LYS A 107 26.23 9.44 -0.09
C LYS A 107 24.87 10.16 0.03
N PRO A 108 24.55 10.79 1.18
CA PRO A 108 23.25 11.42 1.40
C PRO A 108 22.87 12.55 0.42
N ASN A 109 23.86 13.21 -0.18
CA ASN A 109 23.72 14.36 -1.07
C ASN A 109 24.24 14.11 -2.50
N MET A 110 24.89 12.98 -2.73
CA MET A 110 25.50 12.65 -4.01
C MET A 110 25.63 11.14 -4.19
N VAL A 111 25.57 10.67 -5.42
CA VAL A 111 25.96 9.31 -5.79
C VAL A 111 27.31 9.39 -6.49
N LEU A 112 28.22 8.51 -6.13
CA LEU A 112 29.54 8.39 -6.73
C LEU A 112 29.56 7.12 -7.55
N LEU A 113 29.88 7.23 -8.83
CA LEU A 113 30.12 6.10 -9.71
C LEU A 113 31.61 6.01 -9.99
N ASN A 114 32.25 4.92 -9.58
CA ASN A 114 33.65 4.69 -9.84
C ASN A 114 33.81 3.71 -11.02
N ALA A 115 34.26 4.22 -12.16
CA ALA A 115 34.48 3.45 -13.37
C ALA A 115 35.97 3.04 -13.55
N SER A 116 36.73 2.88 -12.47
CA SER A 116 38.16 2.55 -12.55
C SER A 116 38.46 1.23 -13.27
N ALA A 117 37.51 0.30 -13.35
CA ALA A 117 37.66 -0.94 -14.10
C ALA A 117 37.67 -0.70 -15.62
N PHE A 118 36.85 0.24 -16.09
CA PHE A 118 36.64 0.54 -17.50
C PHE A 118 36.50 2.06 -17.70
N PRO A 119 37.60 2.82 -17.88
CA PRO A 119 37.49 4.27 -18.10
C PRO A 119 36.84 4.64 -19.44
N GLN A 120 36.77 3.72 -20.40
CA GLN A 120 36.19 3.94 -21.73
C GLN A 120 34.66 4.05 -21.76
N ILE A 121 33.96 3.57 -20.73
CA ILE A 121 32.48 3.63 -20.66
C ILE A 121 31.94 4.96 -20.10
N ILE A 122 32.80 5.80 -19.52
CA ILE A 122 32.43 7.10 -18.96
C ILE A 122 31.56 7.96 -19.91
N PRO A 123 31.91 8.16 -21.20
CA PRO A 123 31.07 8.94 -22.11
C PRO A 123 29.67 8.33 -22.30
N ASN A 124 29.58 7.00 -22.39
CA ASN A 124 28.31 6.29 -22.54
C ASN A 124 27.43 6.42 -21.28
N ILE A 125 28.06 6.42 -20.10
CA ILE A 125 27.38 6.66 -18.81
C ILE A 125 26.81 8.09 -18.77
N LEU A 126 27.59 9.09 -19.17
CA LEU A 126 27.13 10.49 -19.18
C LEU A 126 25.95 10.68 -20.15
N GLU A 127 26.00 10.04 -21.31
CA GLU A 127 24.90 10.06 -22.28
C GLU A 127 23.64 9.36 -21.74
N ALA A 128 23.79 8.17 -21.14
CA ALA A 128 22.68 7.43 -20.52
C ALA A 128 22.02 8.23 -19.37
N LEU A 129 22.83 8.88 -18.52
CA LEU A 129 22.34 9.76 -17.46
C LEU A 129 21.59 10.98 -18.01
N SER A 130 22.06 11.54 -19.13
CA SER A 130 21.43 12.70 -19.76
C SER A 130 20.13 12.33 -20.49
N LYS A 131 20.07 11.12 -21.08
CA LYS A 131 18.84 10.54 -21.65
C LYS A 131 17.84 10.15 -20.58
N SER A 132 18.30 9.82 -19.38
CA SER A 132 17.41 9.54 -18.26
C SER A 132 16.61 10.79 -17.89
N ASN A 133 15.28 10.65 -17.70
CA ASN A 133 14.39 11.75 -17.31
C ASN A 133 14.63 12.29 -15.87
N MET A 134 15.82 12.07 -15.30
CA MET A 134 16.15 12.39 -13.91
C MET A 134 16.64 13.82 -13.72
N ASN A 135 16.94 14.57 -14.80
CA ASN A 135 17.43 15.96 -14.77
C ASN A 135 18.61 16.16 -13.80
N LEU A 136 19.54 15.20 -13.77
CA LEU A 136 20.74 15.24 -12.94
C LEU A 136 21.89 15.85 -13.75
N ASN A 137 22.78 16.57 -13.08
CA ASN A 137 23.98 17.15 -13.71
C ASN A 137 25.25 16.41 -13.26
N PRO A 138 25.65 15.32 -13.93
CA PRO A 138 26.85 14.57 -13.55
C PRO A 138 28.12 15.40 -13.75
N GLN A 139 29.04 15.32 -12.79
CA GLN A 139 30.38 15.92 -12.86
C GLN A 139 31.43 14.81 -12.90
N GLN A 140 32.27 14.81 -13.91
CA GLN A 140 33.37 13.85 -14.01
C GLN A 140 34.64 14.41 -13.36
N ASP A 141 35.33 13.58 -12.57
CA ASP A 141 36.67 13.83 -12.04
C ASP A 141 37.52 12.56 -12.22
N GLY A 142 38.38 12.57 -13.24
CA GLY A 142 39.17 11.40 -13.65
C GLY A 142 38.28 10.20 -13.99
N THR A 143 38.37 9.15 -13.17
CA THR A 143 37.62 7.89 -13.29
C THR A 143 36.34 7.85 -12.45
N THR A 144 36.04 8.90 -11.68
CA THR A 144 34.86 8.97 -10.81
C THR A 144 33.85 9.98 -11.33
N ILE A 145 32.57 9.60 -11.38
CA ILE A 145 31.46 10.48 -11.76
C ILE A 145 30.65 10.82 -10.50
N TYR A 146 30.46 12.10 -10.27
CA TYR A 146 29.70 12.68 -9.17
C TYR A 146 28.32 13.08 -9.66
N ILE A 147 27.29 12.48 -9.09
CA ILE A 147 25.89 12.79 -9.41
C ILE A 147 25.32 13.57 -8.21
N PRO A 148 25.20 14.90 -8.29
CA PRO A 148 24.57 15.68 -7.23
C PRO A 148 23.07 15.38 -7.21
N LEU A 149 22.59 14.88 -6.08
CA LEU A 149 21.15 14.73 -5.86
C LEU A 149 20.61 16.05 -5.31
N PRO A 150 19.52 16.60 -5.89
CA PRO A 150 18.92 17.81 -5.37
C PRO A 150 18.50 17.59 -3.91
N LYS A 151 18.79 18.58 -3.06
CA LYS A 151 18.32 18.54 -1.67
C LYS A 151 16.80 18.56 -1.66
N VAL A 152 16.20 17.70 -0.84
CA VAL A 152 14.76 17.69 -0.63
C VAL A 152 14.35 18.95 0.13
N THR A 153 13.87 19.97 -0.60
CA THR A 153 13.38 21.21 -0.01
C THR A 153 12.04 20.97 0.70
N LYS A 154 11.68 21.88 1.62
CA LYS A 154 10.37 21.84 2.29
C LYS A 154 9.22 21.94 1.26
N GLU A 155 9.39 22.80 0.26
CA GLU A 155 8.45 22.96 -0.86
C GLU A 155 8.23 21.65 -1.63
N HIS A 156 9.30 20.87 -1.85
CA HIS A 156 9.18 19.57 -2.51
C HIS A 156 8.38 18.57 -1.67
N ARG A 157 8.61 18.51 -0.36
CA ARG A 157 7.83 17.65 0.56
C ARG A 157 6.36 18.06 0.61
N GLU A 158 6.07 19.36 0.62
CA GLU A 158 4.71 19.87 0.58
C GLU A 158 4.01 19.54 -0.76
N SER A 159 4.75 19.61 -1.87
CA SER A 159 4.25 19.18 -3.19
C SER A 159 3.88 17.69 -3.18
N LEU A 160 4.76 16.82 -2.67
CA LEU A 160 4.47 15.39 -2.54
C LEU A 160 3.24 15.13 -1.65
N ALA A 161 3.08 15.86 -0.55
CA ALA A 161 1.91 15.75 0.32
C ALA A 161 0.61 16.20 -0.37
N LYS A 162 0.66 17.20 -1.26
CA LYS A 162 -0.47 17.60 -2.12
C LYS A 162 -0.81 16.53 -3.14
N THR A 163 0.20 15.95 -3.80
CA THR A 163 0.01 14.84 -4.75
C THR A 163 -0.59 13.61 -4.06
N ALA A 164 -0.16 13.28 -2.84
CA ALA A 164 -0.75 12.20 -2.03
C ALA A 164 -2.26 12.39 -1.82
N LYS A 165 -2.69 13.63 -1.56
CA LYS A 165 -4.11 13.98 -1.42
C LYS A 165 -4.87 13.80 -2.73
N GLN A 166 -4.26 14.09 -3.88
CA GLN A 166 -4.89 13.85 -5.18
C GLN A 166 -5.13 12.35 -5.42
N TYR A 167 -4.16 11.48 -5.09
CA TYR A 167 -4.34 10.03 -5.18
C TYR A 167 -5.44 9.52 -4.26
N PHE A 168 -5.54 10.07 -3.04
CA PHE A 168 -6.65 9.75 -2.14
C PHE A 168 -8.02 10.09 -2.74
N VAL A 169 -8.15 11.27 -3.37
CA VAL A 169 -9.41 11.67 -4.04
C VAL A 169 -9.75 10.72 -5.19
N LYS A 170 -8.75 10.29 -5.97
CA LYS A 170 -8.95 9.27 -7.02
C LYS A 170 -9.44 7.94 -6.45
N CYS A 171 -8.79 7.43 -5.40
CA CYS A 171 -9.20 6.19 -4.71
C CYS A 171 -10.63 6.30 -4.15
N LYS A 172 -10.95 7.43 -3.49
CA LYS A 172 -12.30 7.71 -2.99
C LYS A 172 -13.36 7.68 -4.10
N ASN A 173 -13.05 8.27 -5.26
CA ASN A 173 -13.97 8.25 -6.40
C ASN A 173 -14.19 6.82 -6.91
N ILE A 174 -13.14 6.02 -7.04
CA ILE A 174 -13.24 4.60 -7.44
C ILE A 174 -14.14 3.82 -6.46
N ILE A 175 -13.96 4.01 -5.15
CA ILE A 175 -14.80 3.39 -4.11
C ILE A 175 -16.27 3.85 -4.25
N CYS A 176 -16.51 5.13 -4.51
CA CYS A 176 -17.86 5.65 -4.76
C CYS A 176 -18.49 5.06 -6.04
N ASP A 177 -17.70 4.86 -7.09
CA ASP A 177 -18.17 4.30 -8.36
C ASP A 177 -18.56 2.84 -8.20
N ILE A 178 -17.74 2.04 -7.50
CA ILE A 178 -18.07 0.64 -7.13
C ILE A 178 -19.39 0.61 -6.37
N ARG A 179 -19.55 1.46 -5.35
CA ARG A 179 -20.81 1.57 -4.60
C ARG A 179 -22.00 1.87 -5.52
N ASN A 180 -21.85 2.84 -6.43
CA ASN A 180 -22.91 3.24 -7.34
C ASN A 180 -23.26 2.15 -8.36
N GLU A 181 -22.30 1.35 -8.79
CA GLU A 181 -22.53 0.15 -9.62
C GLU A 181 -23.37 -0.88 -8.87
N HIS A 182 -22.95 -1.25 -7.65
CA HIS A 182 -23.70 -2.21 -6.81
C HIS A 182 -25.11 -1.75 -6.48
N ILE A 183 -25.31 -0.46 -6.16
CA ILE A 183 -26.65 0.10 -5.92
C ILE A 183 -27.51 0.05 -7.19
N ARG A 184 -26.94 0.35 -8.37
CA ARG A 184 -27.67 0.24 -9.64
C ARG A 184 -28.08 -1.20 -9.92
N ASP A 185 -27.21 -2.17 -9.65
CA ASP A 185 -27.51 -3.58 -9.87
C ASP A 185 -28.54 -4.13 -8.87
N LEU A 186 -28.52 -3.63 -7.62
CA LEU A 186 -29.56 -3.90 -6.63
C LEU A 186 -30.94 -3.41 -7.10
N LYS A 187 -31.01 -2.23 -7.73
CA LYS A 187 -32.27 -1.65 -8.23
C LYS A 187 -32.81 -2.35 -9.48
N LYS A 188 -31.95 -2.96 -10.29
CA LYS A 188 -32.36 -3.72 -11.49
C LYS A 188 -32.99 -5.08 -11.15
N LYS A 189 -32.73 -5.64 -9.96
CA LYS A 189 -33.32 -6.91 -9.54
C LYS A 189 -34.81 -6.70 -9.21
N GLU A 190 -35.68 -7.17 -10.10
CA GLU A 190 -37.13 -7.18 -9.88
C GLU A 190 -37.51 -8.18 -8.78
N GLY A 191 -38.55 -7.86 -8.00
CA GLY A 191 -39.09 -8.75 -6.96
C GLY A 191 -38.55 -8.55 -5.54
N LEU A 192 -37.74 -7.51 -5.29
CA LEU A 192 -37.24 -7.20 -3.94
C LEU A 192 -38.20 -6.30 -3.14
N PRO A 193 -38.50 -6.63 -1.87
CA PRO A 193 -39.21 -5.74 -0.96
C PRO A 193 -38.45 -4.43 -0.77
N LYS A 194 -39.16 -3.29 -0.77
CA LYS A 194 -38.56 -1.96 -0.57
C LYS A 194 -37.73 -1.87 0.72
N ASP A 195 -38.20 -2.50 1.79
CA ASP A 195 -37.51 -2.53 3.09
C ASP A 195 -36.16 -3.26 3.03
N LEU A 196 -36.07 -4.34 2.24
CA LEU A 196 -34.81 -5.07 2.07
C LEU A 196 -33.82 -4.28 1.22
N THR A 197 -34.29 -3.61 0.17
CA THR A 197 -33.45 -2.74 -0.66
C THR A 197 -32.85 -1.59 0.16
N PHE A 198 -33.66 -0.94 1.01
CA PHE A 198 -33.17 0.15 1.87
C PHE A 198 -32.11 -0.32 2.89
N LYS A 199 -32.32 -1.51 3.48
CA LYS A 199 -31.33 -2.13 4.37
C LYS A 199 -30.03 -2.47 3.64
N ALA A 200 -30.10 -3.02 2.43
CA ALA A 200 -28.94 -3.34 1.61
C ALA A 200 -28.14 -2.08 1.21
N GLU A 201 -28.82 -1.01 0.77
CA GLU A 201 -28.18 0.27 0.46
C GLU A 201 -27.47 0.88 1.68
N SER A 202 -28.10 0.78 2.86
CA SER A 202 -27.51 1.26 4.13
C SER A 202 -26.26 0.45 4.49
N TYR A 203 -26.29 -0.87 4.30
CA TYR A 203 -25.15 -1.74 4.55
C TYR A 203 -23.98 -1.47 3.60
N VAL A 204 -24.24 -1.37 2.29
CA VAL A 204 -23.25 -1.01 1.27
C VAL A 204 -22.62 0.35 1.58
N SER A 205 -23.42 1.32 2.01
CA SER A 205 -22.94 2.64 2.43
C SER A 205 -22.08 2.60 3.69
N ALA A 206 -22.41 1.73 4.65
CA ALA A 206 -21.60 1.53 5.85
C ALA A 206 -20.23 0.92 5.51
N LEU A 207 -20.20 -0.11 4.65
CA LEU A 207 -18.96 -0.70 4.16
C LEU A 207 -18.11 0.34 3.41
N GLN A 208 -18.71 1.10 2.50
CA GLN A 208 -18.02 2.17 1.77
C GLN A 208 -17.35 3.17 2.73
N LYS A 209 -18.05 3.60 3.80
CA LYS A 209 -17.47 4.48 4.81
C LYS A 209 -16.27 3.87 5.52
N GLN A 210 -16.32 2.57 5.87
CA GLN A 210 -15.18 1.88 6.48
C GLN A 210 -13.95 1.88 5.57
N TYR A 211 -14.13 1.59 4.27
CA TYR A 211 -13.03 1.60 3.31
C TYR A 211 -12.45 2.98 3.03
N VAL A 212 -13.31 4.01 2.98
CA VAL A 212 -12.84 5.41 2.88
C VAL A 212 -12.03 5.81 4.11
N ASN A 213 -12.45 5.42 5.31
CA ASN A 213 -11.71 5.70 6.54
C ASN A 213 -10.32 5.02 6.52
N LYS A 214 -10.24 3.75 6.09
CA LYS A 214 -8.96 3.05 5.91
C LYS A 214 -8.04 3.78 4.93
N ALA A 215 -8.57 4.27 3.81
CA ALA A 215 -7.79 5.05 2.85
C ALA A 215 -7.32 6.40 3.45
N GLU A 216 -8.13 7.03 4.29
CA GLU A 216 -7.77 8.28 4.97
C GLU A 216 -6.68 8.07 6.03
N GLU A 217 -6.72 6.96 6.77
CA GLU A 217 -5.65 6.58 7.71
C GLU A 217 -4.31 6.37 6.99
N LEU A 218 -4.32 5.67 5.84
CA LEU A 218 -3.14 5.50 5.00
C LEU A 218 -2.60 6.82 4.47
N LEU A 219 -3.48 7.74 4.06
CA LEU A 219 -3.08 9.09 3.64
C LEU A 219 -2.38 9.84 4.77
N LYS A 220 -2.98 9.85 5.98
CA LYS A 220 -2.43 10.55 7.15
C LYS A 220 -1.06 9.98 7.53
N ALA A 221 -0.93 8.66 7.56
CA ALA A 221 0.33 7.98 7.83
C ALA A 221 1.41 8.39 6.82
N LYS A 222 1.08 8.40 5.51
CA LYS A 222 2.05 8.80 4.48
C LYS A 222 2.38 10.29 4.53
N GLN A 223 1.41 11.16 4.77
CA GLN A 223 1.67 12.60 4.89
C GLN A 223 2.61 12.92 6.06
N LYS A 224 2.41 12.25 7.20
CA LYS A 224 3.30 12.36 8.37
C LYS A 224 4.73 11.91 8.03
N GLU A 225 4.88 10.80 7.31
CA GLU A 225 6.17 10.31 6.81
C GLU A 225 6.84 11.32 5.85
N LEU A 226 6.09 11.85 4.88
CA LEU A 226 6.60 12.78 3.86
C LEU A 226 7.07 14.11 4.45
N LEU A 227 6.36 14.63 5.46
CA LEU A 227 6.73 15.87 6.15
C LEU A 227 7.89 15.65 7.14
N GLY A 228 8.13 14.40 7.55
CA GLY A 228 9.18 14.03 8.49
C GLY A 228 8.80 14.25 9.95
N GLU A 229 7.50 14.32 10.24
CA GLU A 229 6.96 14.45 11.59
C GLU A 229 6.85 13.07 12.26
N SER A 230 7.89 12.23 12.19
CA SER A 230 7.84 10.87 12.78
C SER A 230 8.10 10.89 14.28
#